data_AF-A0A6J8AK42-F1
#
_entry.id   AF-A0A6J8AK42-F1
#
_cell.length_a   1.000
_cell.length_b   1.000
_cell.length_c   1.000
_cell.angle_alpha   90.00
_cell.angle_beta   90.00
_cell.angle_gamma   90.00
#
_symmetry.space_group_name_H-M   'P 1'
#
loop_
_entity.id
_entity.type
_entity.pdbx_description
1 polymer ?
#
loop_
_entity_poly.entity_id
_entity_poly.type
_entity_poly.pdbx_seq_one_letter_code
_entity_poly.pdbx_strand_id
1 'polypeptide(L)'
;MKGIRFINDIVDDKGEFLSHDAINKKYNLNVTFVDILSIKLAIPRDWKDLILQQHMSPNSNSFGFVFEYENKKMPISKLFAKDVYSLFIDRGSVSPISQQRWEESFNIEISDEKWNSIYLLAFKCTIESKLQAFQYKMLHRIVSHNYLLEKYKLSLTNECASCKEIETIEHKFFECTEIKQFWREFSNWWYLVFGVKIFLNKDSVIFGVLNSDNLVLNYCILQAKYYINYVKNTQLDRLLISVQAFLKFF
;
A
#
# COMPACT_ATOMS: atom_id res chain seq x y z
N MET A 1 36.64 2.38 17.70
CA MET A 1 38.00 2.82 17.30
C MET A 1 38.13 4.31 17.59
N LYS A 2 39.07 4.75 18.43
CA LYS A 2 39.33 6.18 18.64
C LYS A 2 40.19 6.68 17.47
N GLY A 3 39.72 7.64 16.69
CA GLY A 3 40.54 8.37 15.72
C GLY A 3 40.03 8.33 14.28
N ILE A 4 39.87 7.16 13.67
CA ILE A 4 39.56 7.02 12.23
C ILE A 4 38.05 6.86 12.02
N ARG A 5 37.43 7.81 11.32
CA ARG A 5 35.99 7.82 10.97
C ARG A 5 35.74 8.08 9.49
N PHE A 6 36.61 8.83 8.84
CA PHE A 6 36.50 9.23 7.45
C PHE A 6 37.71 8.77 6.64
N ILE A 7 37.58 8.73 5.32
CA ILE A 7 38.71 8.42 4.44
C ILE A 7 39.78 9.53 4.55
N ASN A 8 39.37 10.77 4.80
CA ASN A 8 40.27 11.91 5.07
C ASN A 8 41.18 11.70 6.28
N ASP A 9 40.78 10.82 7.21
CA ASP A 9 41.57 10.57 8.41
C ASP A 9 42.84 9.75 8.11
N ILE A 10 42.86 9.05 6.98
CA ILE A 10 43.91 8.12 6.54
C ILE A 10 44.66 8.57 5.26
N VAL A 11 44.35 9.77 4.74
CA VAL A 11 45.07 10.39 3.62
C VAL A 11 45.71 11.71 4.06
N ASP A 12 46.72 12.15 3.32
CA ASP A 12 47.38 13.44 3.51
C ASP A 12 46.74 14.55 2.65
N ASP A 13 47.27 15.78 2.76
CA ASP A 13 46.79 16.96 2.04
C ASP A 13 46.93 16.86 0.51
N LYS A 14 47.69 15.86 0.03
CA LYS A 14 47.88 15.55 -1.40
C LYS A 14 46.98 14.40 -1.87
N GLY A 15 46.17 13.81 -0.98
CA GLY A 15 45.33 12.66 -1.27
C GLY A 15 46.08 11.32 -1.23
N GLU A 16 47.35 11.30 -0.80
CA GLU A 16 48.13 10.08 -0.65
C GLU A 16 47.84 9.41 0.68
N PHE A 17 47.74 8.08 0.69
CA PHE A 17 47.43 7.34 1.91
C PHE A 17 48.61 7.36 2.90
N LEU A 18 48.32 7.73 4.15
CA LEU A 18 49.28 7.74 5.24
C LEU A 18 49.89 6.33 5.48
N SER A 19 51.16 6.32 5.92
CA SER A 19 51.84 5.09 6.32
C SER A 19 51.30 4.56 7.66
N HIS A 20 51.55 3.28 7.95
CA HIS A 20 51.07 2.65 9.17
C HIS A 20 51.61 3.32 10.43
N ASP A 21 52.90 3.68 10.44
CA ASP A 21 53.55 4.43 11.53
C ASP A 21 52.95 5.82 11.73
N ALA A 22 52.64 6.52 10.63
CA ALA A 22 52.04 7.85 10.68
C ALA A 22 50.63 7.81 11.30
N ILE A 23 49.83 6.78 10.97
CA ILE A 23 48.48 6.58 11.53
C ILE A 23 48.55 6.24 13.02
N ASN A 24 49.45 5.31 13.40
CA ASN A 24 49.67 4.93 14.80
C ASN A 24 50.10 6.14 15.65
N LYS A 25 51.01 6.97 15.13
CA LYS A 25 51.45 8.20 15.80
C LYS A 25 50.34 9.25 15.88
N LYS A 26 49.55 9.45 14.82
CA LYS A 26 48.49 10.47 14.73
C LYS A 26 47.34 10.20 15.69
N TYR A 27 46.92 8.95 15.84
CA TYR A 27 45.75 8.58 16.65
C TYR A 27 46.10 7.83 17.94
N ASN A 28 47.40 7.69 18.25
CA ASN A 28 47.92 6.90 19.37
C ASN A 28 47.34 5.47 19.35
N LEU A 29 47.45 4.83 18.20
CA LEU A 29 46.96 3.48 17.94
C LEU A 29 48.13 2.48 17.88
N ASN A 30 47.84 1.21 18.19
CA ASN A 30 48.79 0.10 18.04
C ASN A 30 48.25 -0.88 16.98
N VAL A 31 48.22 -0.43 15.73
CA VAL A 31 47.62 -1.15 14.60
C VAL A 31 48.73 -1.65 13.68
N THR A 32 48.60 -2.87 13.16
CA THR A 32 49.63 -3.45 12.28
C THR A 32 49.51 -2.91 10.85
N PHE A 33 50.57 -3.09 10.07
CA PHE A 33 50.53 -2.80 8.63
C PHE A 33 49.38 -3.53 7.91
N VAL A 34 49.11 -4.79 8.26
CA VAL A 34 48.08 -5.63 7.63
C VAL A 34 46.68 -5.08 7.90
N ASP A 35 46.43 -4.59 9.11
CA ASP A 35 45.15 -4.00 9.48
C ASP A 35 44.87 -2.72 8.66
N ILE A 36 45.88 -1.87 8.50
CA ILE A 36 45.77 -0.64 7.70
C ILE A 36 45.65 -0.95 6.21
N LEU A 37 46.37 -1.96 5.70
CA LEU A 37 46.23 -2.42 4.33
C LEU A 37 44.81 -2.94 4.07
N SER A 38 44.23 -3.69 5.01
CA SER A 38 42.85 -4.20 4.90
C SER A 38 41.84 -3.05 4.79
N ILE A 39 42.01 -1.98 5.57
CA ILE A 39 41.19 -0.76 5.46
C ILE A 39 41.36 -0.11 4.08
N LYS A 40 42.59 0.04 3.59
CA LYS A 40 42.86 0.59 2.25
C LYS A 40 42.24 -0.25 1.14
N LEU A 41 42.25 -1.57 1.27
CA LEU A 41 41.67 -2.48 0.29
C LEU A 41 40.13 -2.47 0.28
N ALA A 42 39.50 -2.21 1.44
CA ALA A 42 38.05 -2.10 1.55
C ALA A 42 37.45 -0.86 0.86
N ILE A 43 38.28 0.14 0.53
CA ILE A 43 37.83 1.35 -0.18
C ILE A 43 37.66 1.03 -1.68
N PRO A 44 36.48 1.29 -2.28
CA PRO A 44 36.23 1.13 -3.71
C PRO A 44 37.25 1.87 -4.59
N ARG A 45 37.57 1.32 -5.76
CA ARG A 45 38.57 1.90 -6.67
C ARG A 45 38.18 3.30 -7.13
N ASP A 46 36.94 3.47 -7.56
CA ASP A 46 36.41 4.76 -8.02
C ASP A 46 36.57 5.88 -6.97
N TRP A 47 36.49 5.54 -5.69
CA TRP A 47 36.67 6.50 -4.60
C TRP A 47 38.14 6.90 -4.43
N LYS A 48 39.07 5.96 -4.62
CA LYS A 48 40.52 6.25 -4.59
C LYS A 48 40.90 7.21 -5.71
N ASP A 49 40.35 7.00 -6.89
CA ASP A 49 40.59 7.86 -8.05
C ASP A 49 40.06 9.27 -7.81
N LEU A 50 38.88 9.42 -7.18
CA LEU A 50 38.32 10.71 -6.80
C LEU A 50 39.15 11.44 -5.72
N ILE A 51 39.70 10.71 -4.75
CA ILE A 51 40.53 11.29 -3.68
C ILE A 51 41.85 11.84 -4.24
N LEU A 52 42.44 11.16 -5.23
CA LEU A 52 43.67 11.60 -5.88
C LEU A 52 43.46 12.85 -6.77
N GLN A 53 42.24 13.06 -7.27
CA GLN A 53 41.90 14.19 -8.14
C GLN A 53 41.50 15.46 -7.35
N GLN A 54 41.01 15.30 -6.12
CA GLN A 54 40.60 16.42 -5.27
C GLN A 54 41.72 16.72 -4.28
N HIS A 55 42.36 17.88 -4.38
CA HIS A 55 43.22 18.37 -3.30
C HIS A 55 42.37 18.59 -2.04
N MET A 56 42.36 17.60 -1.15
CA MET A 56 41.49 17.58 0.03
C MET A 56 42.02 18.58 1.05
N SER A 57 41.35 19.73 1.22
CA SER A 57 41.66 20.64 2.32
C SER A 57 41.27 20.01 3.67
N PRO A 58 42.14 19.97 4.69
CA PRO A 58 41.90 19.23 5.94
C PRO A 58 40.81 19.81 6.87
N ASN A 59 40.12 20.88 6.47
CA ASN A 59 39.33 21.70 7.39
C ASN A 59 37.89 21.92 6.94
N SER A 60 37.13 20.83 6.93
CA SER A 60 35.67 20.90 6.95
C SER A 60 35.11 19.77 7.81
N ASN A 61 35.45 19.81 9.10
CA ASN A 61 34.87 18.94 10.14
C ASN A 61 33.37 19.23 10.42
N SER A 62 32.64 19.73 9.43
CA SER A 62 31.18 19.89 9.48
C SER A 62 30.52 19.43 8.18
N PHE A 63 30.96 18.32 7.60
CA PHE A 63 30.08 17.59 6.69
C PHE A 63 29.10 16.77 7.50
N GLY A 64 28.03 17.42 7.96
CA GLY A 64 26.81 16.69 8.27
C GLY A 64 26.38 16.02 6.96
N PHE A 65 26.25 14.70 6.93
CA PHE A 65 25.70 14.01 5.76
C PHE A 65 24.42 14.74 5.35
N VAL A 66 24.31 15.17 4.11
CA VAL A 66 23.15 15.89 3.60
C VAL A 66 22.33 14.92 2.78
N PHE A 67 21.07 14.80 3.16
CA PHE A 67 20.05 14.17 2.36
C PHE A 67 19.53 15.17 1.33
N GLU A 68 19.49 14.75 0.07
CA GLU A 68 18.97 15.54 -1.04
C GLU A 68 17.83 14.78 -1.71
N TYR A 69 16.63 15.39 -1.70
CA TYR A 69 15.45 14.87 -2.40
C TYR A 69 14.59 16.03 -2.90
N GLU A 70 14.18 16.01 -4.17
CA GLU A 70 13.36 17.06 -4.80
C GLU A 70 13.84 18.50 -4.49
N ASN A 71 15.14 18.77 -4.65
CA ASN A 71 15.79 20.06 -4.33
C ASN A 71 15.76 20.48 -2.85
N LYS A 72 15.33 19.61 -1.92
CA LYS A 72 15.47 19.83 -0.48
C LYS A 72 16.75 19.19 0.02
N LYS A 73 17.65 20.03 0.54
CA LYS A 73 18.87 19.61 1.22
C LYS A 73 18.67 19.70 2.72
N MET A 74 18.79 18.58 3.43
CA MET A 74 18.71 18.57 4.89
C MET A 74 19.79 17.68 5.51
N PRO A 75 20.34 18.04 6.68
CA PRO A 75 21.23 17.14 7.41
C PRO A 75 20.52 15.83 7.74
N ILE A 76 21.21 14.69 7.61
CA ILE A 76 20.70 13.37 8.02
C ILE A 76 20.27 13.37 9.49
N SER A 77 20.94 14.15 10.34
CA SER A 77 20.56 14.32 11.76
C SER A 77 19.19 14.97 11.97
N LYS A 78 18.61 15.60 10.94
CA LYS A 78 17.30 16.25 10.96
C LYS A 78 16.25 15.48 10.13
N LEU A 79 16.60 14.31 9.59
CA LEU A 79 15.65 13.48 8.85
C LEU A 79 14.61 12.87 9.80
N PHE A 80 13.36 12.93 9.38
CA PHE A 80 12.30 12.15 9.98
C PHE A 80 11.98 10.93 9.11
N ALA A 81 11.36 9.92 9.71
CA ALA A 81 10.94 8.71 8.99
C ALA A 81 10.07 9.01 7.75
N LYS A 82 9.25 10.07 7.79
CA LYS A 82 8.43 10.53 6.66
C LYS A 82 9.25 10.95 5.43
N ASP A 83 10.42 11.54 5.64
CA ASP A 83 11.27 12.07 4.57
C ASP A 83 12.02 10.92 3.86
N VAL A 84 12.29 9.84 4.60
CA VAL A 84 12.82 8.60 4.03
C VAL A 84 11.71 7.77 3.38
N TYR A 85 10.51 7.77 3.96
CA TYR A 85 9.36 7.03 3.45
C TYR A 85 8.88 7.54 2.08
N SER A 86 8.93 8.86 1.82
CA SER A 86 8.59 9.41 0.50
C SER A 86 9.47 8.83 -0.62
N LEU A 87 10.74 8.52 -0.35
CA LEU A 87 11.62 7.87 -1.32
C LEU A 87 11.12 6.49 -1.76
N PHE A 88 10.47 5.77 -0.85
CA PHE A 88 9.97 4.42 -1.12
C PHE A 88 8.65 4.46 -1.88
N ILE A 89 7.81 5.47 -1.63
CA ILE A 89 6.56 5.67 -2.38
C ILE A 89 6.87 5.99 -3.85
N ASP A 90 7.80 6.90 -4.12
CA ASP A 90 8.04 7.39 -5.48
C ASP A 90 8.80 6.39 -6.37
N ARG A 91 9.34 5.30 -5.80
CA ARG A 91 10.12 4.29 -6.52
C ARG A 91 9.32 3.10 -7.03
N GLY A 92 8.02 3.01 -6.77
CA GLY A 92 7.26 1.86 -7.28
C GLY A 92 5.81 1.81 -6.86
N SER A 93 4.96 2.62 -7.52
CA SER A 93 3.55 2.28 -7.63
C SER A 93 3.38 1.34 -8.82
N VAL A 94 3.62 0.04 -8.61
CA VAL A 94 3.19 -0.97 -9.58
C VAL A 94 1.70 -1.19 -9.40
N SER A 95 0.93 -1.09 -10.49
CA SER A 95 -0.50 -1.37 -10.47
C SER A 95 -0.78 -2.72 -9.82
N PRO A 96 -1.64 -2.78 -8.78
CA PRO A 96 -1.95 -4.04 -8.11
C PRO A 96 -2.46 -5.09 -9.09
N ILE A 97 -2.00 -6.34 -8.96
CA ILE A 97 -2.48 -7.49 -9.75
C ILE A 97 -4.02 -7.64 -9.66
N SER A 98 -4.62 -7.16 -8.57
CA SER A 98 -6.07 -7.13 -8.40
C SER A 98 -6.78 -6.27 -9.44
N GLN A 99 -6.18 -5.16 -9.91
CA GLN A 99 -6.77 -4.30 -10.96
C GLN A 99 -6.92 -5.07 -12.26
N GLN A 100 -5.82 -5.65 -12.75
CA GLN A 100 -5.82 -6.50 -13.94
C GLN A 100 -6.85 -7.61 -13.84
N ARG A 101 -6.92 -8.29 -12.69
CA ARG A 101 -7.91 -9.35 -12.48
C ARG A 101 -9.35 -8.86 -12.52
N TRP A 102 -9.61 -7.64 -12.04
CA TRP A 102 -10.94 -7.05 -12.12
C TRP A 102 -11.30 -6.71 -13.56
N GLU A 103 -10.38 -6.08 -14.29
CA GLU A 103 -10.54 -5.76 -15.72
C GLU A 103 -10.83 -7.01 -16.55
N GLU A 104 -10.07 -8.08 -16.35
CA GLU A 104 -10.31 -9.40 -16.97
C GLU A 104 -11.68 -9.99 -16.59
N SER A 105 -12.05 -9.96 -15.29
CA SER A 105 -13.30 -10.57 -14.81
C SER A 105 -14.56 -9.83 -15.29
N PHE A 106 -14.41 -8.54 -15.62
CA PHE A 106 -15.49 -7.67 -16.09
C PHE A 106 -15.43 -7.43 -17.60
N ASN A 107 -14.34 -7.84 -18.26
CA ASN A 107 -14.05 -7.55 -19.66
C ASN A 107 -14.15 -6.04 -19.96
N ILE A 108 -13.48 -5.24 -19.13
CA ILE A 108 -13.42 -3.77 -19.21
C ILE A 108 -11.99 -3.28 -19.04
N GLU A 109 -11.70 -2.10 -19.57
CA GLU A 109 -10.45 -1.36 -19.29
C GLU A 109 -10.76 -0.14 -18.43
N ILE A 110 -9.97 0.09 -17.38
CA ILE A 110 -10.14 1.19 -16.44
C ILE A 110 -8.85 2.02 -16.43
N SER A 111 -8.95 3.32 -16.68
CA SER A 111 -7.79 4.21 -16.62
C SER A 111 -7.24 4.34 -15.19
N ASP A 112 -5.95 4.66 -15.06
CA ASP A 112 -5.31 4.88 -13.76
C ASP A 112 -6.00 5.97 -12.92
N GLU A 113 -6.46 7.05 -13.58
CA GLU A 113 -7.23 8.13 -12.93
C GLU A 113 -8.55 7.61 -12.33
N LYS A 114 -9.21 6.70 -13.04
CA LYS A 114 -10.45 6.07 -12.60
C LYS A 114 -10.18 5.09 -11.46
N TRP A 115 -9.11 4.30 -11.53
CA TRP A 115 -8.66 3.45 -10.41
C TRP A 115 -8.37 4.26 -9.15
N ASN A 116 -7.65 5.39 -9.29
CA ASN A 116 -7.39 6.30 -8.18
C ASN A 116 -8.70 6.80 -7.55
N SER A 117 -9.67 7.17 -8.38
CA SER A 117 -11.00 7.57 -7.92
C SER A 117 -11.74 6.45 -7.17
N ILE A 118 -11.64 5.20 -7.65
CA ILE A 118 -12.25 4.02 -7.01
C ILE A 118 -11.63 3.77 -5.63
N TYR A 119 -10.30 3.82 -5.49
CA TYR A 119 -9.65 3.61 -4.19
C TYR A 119 -9.97 4.70 -3.18
N LEU A 120 -10.02 5.95 -3.63
CA LEU A 120 -10.31 7.10 -2.76
C LEU A 120 -11.78 7.17 -2.35
N LEU A 121 -12.69 6.49 -3.05
CA LEU A 121 -14.13 6.64 -2.86
C LEU A 121 -14.59 6.31 -1.43
N ALA A 122 -14.07 5.23 -0.83
CA ALA A 122 -14.43 4.87 0.55
C ALA A 122 -13.98 5.92 1.57
N PHE A 123 -12.83 6.55 1.34
CA PHE A 123 -12.30 7.62 2.20
C PHE A 123 -13.07 8.93 2.02
N LYS A 124 -13.72 9.13 0.86
CA LYS A 124 -14.60 10.27 0.59
C LYS A 124 -16.00 10.09 1.19
N CYS A 125 -16.51 8.86 1.28
CA CYS A 125 -17.89 8.63 1.70
C CYS A 125 -18.08 8.31 3.20
N THR A 126 -17.03 7.90 3.93
CA THR A 126 -17.12 7.62 5.37
C THR A 126 -15.80 7.85 6.09
N ILE A 127 -15.89 8.19 7.39
CA ILE A 127 -14.77 8.24 8.33
C ILE A 127 -14.51 6.90 9.03
N GLU A 128 -15.42 5.93 8.90
CA GLU A 128 -15.34 4.66 9.60
C GLU A 128 -14.26 3.77 9.00
N SER A 129 -13.15 3.62 9.73
CA SER A 129 -12.00 2.82 9.29
C SER A 129 -12.37 1.35 9.02
N LYS A 130 -13.40 0.82 9.69
CA LYS A 130 -13.92 -0.52 9.46
C LYS A 130 -14.46 -0.72 8.04
N LEU A 131 -15.22 0.25 7.54
CA LEU A 131 -15.79 0.21 6.18
C LEU A 131 -14.75 0.51 5.13
N GLN A 132 -13.86 1.48 5.40
CA GLN A 132 -12.72 1.77 4.53
C GLN A 132 -11.84 0.53 4.34
N ALA A 133 -11.50 -0.16 5.44
CA ALA A 133 -10.71 -1.40 5.40
C ALA A 133 -11.46 -2.53 4.68
N PHE A 134 -12.79 -2.59 4.81
CA PHE A 134 -13.59 -3.57 4.08
C PHE A 134 -13.57 -3.30 2.57
N GLN A 135 -13.78 -2.06 2.12
CA GLN A 135 -13.70 -1.72 0.70
C GLN A 135 -12.30 -1.98 0.15
N TYR A 136 -11.25 -1.64 0.90
CA TYR A 136 -9.88 -1.96 0.54
C TYR A 136 -9.70 -3.47 0.31
N LYS A 137 -10.13 -4.30 1.26
CA LYS A 137 -10.07 -5.77 1.11
C LYS A 137 -10.87 -6.24 -0.10
N MET A 138 -12.01 -5.63 -0.40
CA MET A 138 -12.81 -5.99 -1.58
C MET A 138 -12.06 -5.68 -2.87
N LEU A 139 -11.57 -4.44 -3.03
CA LEU A 139 -10.85 -4.01 -4.24
C LEU A 139 -9.56 -4.81 -4.46
N HIS A 140 -8.91 -5.28 -3.39
CA HIS A 140 -7.74 -6.16 -3.48
C HIS A 140 -8.09 -7.66 -3.55
N ARG A 141 -9.38 -8.02 -3.67
CA ARG A 141 -9.88 -9.41 -3.75
C ARG A 141 -9.50 -10.29 -2.55
N ILE A 142 -9.38 -9.69 -1.36
CA ILE A 142 -9.04 -10.34 -0.08
C ILE A 142 -10.29 -10.82 0.68
N VAL A 143 -11.47 -10.29 0.36
CA VAL A 143 -12.72 -10.64 1.05
C VAL A 143 -13.02 -12.14 0.92
N SER A 144 -13.38 -12.77 2.04
CA SER A 144 -13.71 -14.21 2.10
C SER A 144 -14.96 -14.54 1.29
N HIS A 145 -14.90 -15.65 0.58
CA HIS A 145 -15.99 -16.24 -0.22
C HIS A 145 -15.69 -17.74 -0.40
N ASN A 146 -16.70 -18.57 -0.64
CA ASN A 146 -16.51 -20.02 -0.52
C ASN A 146 -15.49 -20.59 -1.52
N TYR A 147 -15.38 -20.04 -2.73
CA TYR A 147 -14.32 -20.45 -3.67
C TYR A 147 -12.90 -20.25 -3.11
N LEU A 148 -12.64 -19.12 -2.42
CA LEU A 148 -11.35 -18.87 -1.77
C LEU A 148 -11.15 -19.78 -0.55
N LEU A 149 -12.20 -20.01 0.23
CA LEU A 149 -12.13 -20.86 1.42
C LEU A 149 -11.84 -22.32 1.06
N GLU A 150 -12.48 -22.86 0.03
CA GLU A 150 -12.18 -24.20 -0.49
C GLU A 150 -10.76 -24.28 -1.04
N LYS A 151 -10.32 -23.28 -1.81
CA LYS A 151 -8.94 -23.21 -2.33
C LYS A 151 -7.88 -23.24 -1.21
N TYR A 152 -8.20 -22.66 -0.05
CA TYR A 152 -7.34 -22.70 1.14
C TYR A 152 -7.61 -23.89 2.06
N LYS A 153 -8.47 -24.84 1.67
CA LYS A 153 -8.86 -26.02 2.46
C LYS A 153 -9.48 -25.66 3.82
N LEU A 154 -10.14 -24.51 3.89
CA LEU A 154 -10.90 -24.02 5.04
C LEU A 154 -12.39 -24.34 4.94
N SER A 155 -12.87 -24.73 3.76
CA SER A 155 -14.23 -25.21 3.50
C SER A 155 -14.19 -26.48 2.66
N LEU A 156 -15.20 -27.34 2.80
CA LEU A 156 -15.38 -28.56 2.00
C LEU A 156 -16.09 -28.30 0.66
N THR A 157 -16.67 -27.11 0.49
CA THR A 157 -17.40 -26.72 -0.72
C THR A 157 -17.14 -25.25 -1.05
N ASN A 158 -17.16 -24.93 -2.34
CA ASN A 158 -17.16 -23.56 -2.87
C ASN A 158 -18.56 -23.03 -3.21
N GLU A 159 -19.60 -23.81 -2.99
CA GLU A 159 -20.97 -23.47 -3.40
C GLU A 159 -21.59 -22.43 -2.48
N CYS A 160 -22.43 -21.56 -3.04
CA CYS A 160 -23.25 -20.63 -2.31
C CYS A 160 -24.35 -21.39 -1.54
N ALA A 161 -24.52 -21.09 -0.26
CA ALA A 161 -25.55 -21.71 0.56
C ALA A 161 -26.97 -21.51 -0.01
N SER A 162 -27.25 -20.33 -0.58
CA SER A 162 -28.57 -19.93 -1.05
C SER A 162 -28.96 -20.51 -2.42
N CYS A 163 -28.02 -20.60 -3.38
CA CYS A 163 -28.35 -21.00 -4.76
C CYS A 163 -27.46 -22.10 -5.35
N LYS A 164 -26.52 -22.66 -4.59
CA LYS A 164 -25.66 -23.80 -4.97
C LYS A 164 -24.70 -23.58 -6.15
N GLU A 165 -24.63 -22.38 -6.68
CA GLU A 165 -23.60 -21.96 -7.64
C GLU A 165 -22.26 -21.68 -6.96
N ILE A 166 -21.15 -21.69 -7.70
CA ILE A 166 -19.83 -21.35 -7.15
C ILE A 166 -19.84 -19.91 -6.61
N GLU A 167 -19.54 -19.75 -5.32
CA GLU A 167 -19.53 -18.44 -4.68
C GLU A 167 -18.16 -17.76 -4.84
N THR A 168 -18.02 -16.98 -5.92
CA THR A 168 -16.97 -15.97 -6.12
C THR A 168 -17.29 -14.66 -5.40
N ILE A 169 -16.42 -13.64 -5.47
CA ILE A 169 -16.71 -12.30 -4.91
C ILE A 169 -17.91 -11.69 -5.66
N GLU A 170 -17.89 -11.76 -6.98
CA GLU A 170 -18.93 -11.28 -7.89
C GLU A 170 -20.27 -11.95 -7.58
N HIS A 171 -20.24 -13.27 -7.36
CA HIS A 171 -21.41 -14.03 -6.94
C HIS A 171 -21.93 -13.60 -5.56
N LYS A 172 -21.03 -13.54 -4.58
CA LYS A 172 -21.36 -13.21 -3.19
C LYS A 172 -22.03 -11.85 -3.05
N PHE A 173 -21.60 -10.86 -3.85
CA PHE A 173 -22.05 -9.47 -3.72
C PHE A 173 -23.02 -9.00 -4.81
N PHE A 174 -23.20 -9.75 -5.90
CA PHE A 174 -24.10 -9.31 -6.97
C PHE A 174 -24.81 -10.44 -7.75
N GLU A 175 -24.14 -11.53 -8.12
CA GLU A 175 -24.73 -12.47 -9.09
C GLU A 175 -25.70 -13.49 -8.47
N CYS A 176 -25.57 -13.76 -7.16
CA CYS A 176 -26.48 -14.61 -6.40
C CYS A 176 -27.94 -14.13 -6.49
N THR A 177 -28.88 -15.06 -6.63
CA THR A 177 -30.32 -14.76 -6.79
C THR A 177 -30.90 -13.97 -5.62
N GLU A 178 -30.57 -14.36 -4.39
CA GLU A 178 -30.97 -13.65 -3.16
C GLU A 178 -30.40 -12.21 -3.14
N ILE A 179 -29.14 -12.05 -3.53
CA ILE A 179 -28.46 -10.75 -3.51
C ILE A 179 -28.96 -9.82 -4.62
N LYS A 180 -29.30 -10.35 -5.80
CA LYS A 180 -29.98 -9.58 -6.86
C LYS A 180 -31.31 -9.03 -6.37
N GLN A 181 -32.08 -9.84 -5.63
CA GLN A 181 -33.34 -9.40 -5.05
C GLN A 181 -33.11 -8.29 -4.03
N PHE A 182 -32.13 -8.44 -3.15
CA PHE A 182 -31.74 -7.40 -2.20
C PHE A 182 -31.40 -6.06 -2.89
N TRP A 183 -30.61 -6.06 -3.97
CA TRP A 183 -30.25 -4.82 -4.67
C TRP A 183 -31.44 -4.15 -5.39
N ARG A 184 -32.42 -4.95 -5.85
CA ARG A 184 -33.69 -4.42 -6.40
C ARG A 184 -34.49 -3.72 -5.30
N GLU A 185 -34.62 -4.35 -4.15
CA GLU A 185 -35.29 -3.76 -2.98
C GLU A 185 -34.55 -2.51 -2.50
N PHE A 186 -33.22 -2.52 -2.50
CA PHE A 186 -32.39 -1.39 -2.13
C PHE A 186 -32.65 -0.20 -3.06
N SER A 187 -32.74 -0.45 -4.36
CA SER A 187 -33.03 0.58 -5.36
C SER A 187 -34.44 1.17 -5.19
N ASN A 188 -35.43 0.32 -4.85
CA ASN A 188 -36.77 0.78 -4.52
C ASN A 188 -36.80 1.62 -3.24
N TRP A 189 -36.12 1.17 -2.18
CA TRP A 189 -35.98 1.91 -0.94
C TRP A 189 -35.33 3.28 -1.19
N TRP A 190 -34.25 3.33 -1.95
CA TRP A 190 -33.58 4.58 -2.31
C TRP A 190 -34.53 5.55 -3.02
N TYR A 191 -35.31 5.06 -3.99
CA TYR A 191 -36.32 5.87 -4.67
C TYR A 191 -37.40 6.40 -3.72
N LEU A 192 -37.86 5.58 -2.77
CA LEU A 192 -38.87 6.01 -1.78
C LEU A 192 -38.35 7.10 -0.84
N VAL A 193 -37.06 7.08 -0.49
CA VAL A 193 -36.46 8.06 0.43
C VAL A 193 -36.05 9.34 -0.28
N PHE A 194 -35.42 9.23 -1.46
CA PHE A 194 -34.78 10.36 -2.14
C PHE A 194 -35.52 10.82 -3.40
N GLY A 195 -36.53 10.08 -3.88
CA GLY A 195 -37.23 10.39 -5.13
C GLY A 195 -36.40 10.16 -6.41
N VAL A 196 -35.20 9.61 -6.29
CA VAL A 196 -34.26 9.39 -7.40
C VAL A 196 -34.19 7.92 -7.75
N LYS A 197 -34.35 7.57 -9.03
CA LYS A 197 -34.16 6.19 -9.49
C LYS A 197 -32.67 5.91 -9.67
N ILE A 198 -32.21 4.80 -9.12
CA ILE A 198 -30.84 4.31 -9.30
C ILE A 198 -30.86 2.97 -10.02
N PHE A 199 -29.83 2.74 -10.83
CA PHE A 199 -29.59 1.45 -11.47
C PHE A 199 -28.25 0.91 -10.98
N LEU A 200 -28.30 -0.17 -10.21
CA LEU A 200 -27.12 -0.83 -9.68
C LEU A 200 -26.77 -2.05 -10.53
N ASN A 201 -25.61 -1.99 -11.17
CA ASN A 201 -24.96 -3.12 -11.83
C ASN A 201 -23.78 -3.62 -11.00
N LYS A 202 -23.17 -4.73 -11.44
CA LYS A 202 -22.04 -5.36 -10.77
C LYS A 202 -20.91 -4.36 -10.49
N ASP A 203 -20.55 -3.55 -11.48
CA ASP A 203 -19.46 -2.56 -11.42
C ASP A 203 -19.74 -1.49 -10.36
N SER A 204 -20.95 -0.93 -10.37
CA SER A 204 -21.38 0.09 -9.41
C SER A 204 -21.45 -0.43 -7.98
N VAL A 205 -21.76 -1.72 -7.79
CA VAL A 205 -21.75 -2.34 -6.46
C VAL A 205 -20.32 -2.57 -6.00
N ILE A 206 -19.47 -3.18 -6.82
CA ILE A 206 -18.09 -3.52 -6.45
C ILE A 206 -17.23 -2.25 -6.29
N PHE A 207 -17.16 -1.40 -7.32
CA PHE A 207 -16.30 -0.23 -7.37
C PHE A 207 -16.94 1.04 -6.78
N GLY A 208 -18.27 1.12 -6.81
CA GLY A 208 -19.01 2.33 -6.46
C GLY A 208 -19.41 3.17 -7.68
N VAL A 209 -20.26 4.17 -7.44
CA VAL A 209 -20.75 5.12 -8.44
C VAL A 209 -19.84 6.35 -8.44
N LEU A 210 -19.02 6.52 -9.47
CA LEU A 210 -17.96 7.55 -9.49
C LEU A 210 -18.44 8.98 -9.79
N ASN A 211 -19.74 9.20 -10.01
CA ASN A 211 -20.27 10.54 -10.25
C ASN A 211 -20.15 11.40 -8.98
N SER A 212 -19.72 12.65 -9.14
CA SER A 212 -19.30 13.58 -8.07
C SER A 212 -20.32 13.80 -6.95
N ASP A 213 -21.61 13.59 -7.21
CA ASP A 213 -22.69 13.98 -6.30
C ASP A 213 -23.25 12.81 -5.47
N ASN A 214 -22.70 11.61 -5.63
CA ASN A 214 -23.29 10.38 -5.07
C ASN A 214 -22.57 9.84 -3.83
N LEU A 215 -21.98 10.69 -2.98
CA LEU A 215 -21.27 10.22 -1.77
C LEU A 215 -22.20 9.47 -0.80
N VAL A 216 -23.43 9.96 -0.60
CA VAL A 216 -24.43 9.30 0.25
C VAL A 216 -24.81 7.93 -0.33
N LEU A 217 -25.02 7.84 -1.64
CA LEU A 217 -25.32 6.59 -2.31
C LEU A 217 -24.17 5.59 -2.14
N ASN A 218 -22.94 6.03 -2.37
CA ASN A 218 -21.75 5.19 -2.19
C ASN A 218 -21.56 4.73 -0.74
N TYR A 219 -21.86 5.59 0.22
CA TYR A 219 -21.88 5.21 1.63
C TYR A 219 -22.92 4.13 1.90
N CYS A 220 -24.16 4.30 1.43
CA CYS A 220 -25.21 3.29 1.59
C CYS A 220 -24.88 1.96 0.89
N ILE A 221 -24.30 2.01 -0.32
CA ILE A 221 -23.81 0.81 -1.03
C ILE A 221 -22.70 0.12 -0.23
N LEU A 222 -21.76 0.88 0.33
CA LEU A 222 -20.68 0.33 1.14
C LEU A 222 -21.21 -0.34 2.41
N GLN A 223 -22.16 0.29 3.09
CA GLN A 223 -22.86 -0.29 4.24
C GLN A 223 -23.60 -1.57 3.86
N ALA A 224 -24.31 -1.57 2.73
CA ALA A 224 -25.03 -2.73 2.24
C ALA A 224 -24.09 -3.91 1.94
N LYS A 225 -22.95 -3.66 1.29
CA LYS A 225 -21.92 -4.69 1.08
C LYS A 225 -21.38 -5.23 2.40
N TYR A 226 -21.11 -4.35 3.36
CA TYR A 226 -20.60 -4.77 4.67
C TYR A 226 -21.62 -5.67 5.40
N TYR A 227 -22.89 -5.30 5.38
CA TYR A 227 -24.00 -6.11 5.90
C TYR A 227 -24.10 -7.48 5.22
N ILE A 228 -24.11 -7.54 3.88
CA ILE A 228 -24.13 -8.81 3.13
C ILE A 228 -22.96 -9.70 3.56
N ASN A 229 -21.76 -9.13 3.67
CA ASN A 229 -20.58 -9.87 4.08
C ASN A 229 -20.70 -10.40 5.52
N TYR A 230 -21.24 -9.58 6.44
CA TYR A 230 -21.47 -9.97 7.83
C TYR A 230 -22.46 -11.14 7.93
N VAL A 231 -23.63 -11.04 7.30
CA VAL A 231 -24.65 -12.09 7.33
C VAL A 231 -24.14 -13.39 6.73
N LYS A 232 -23.53 -13.33 5.54
CA LYS A 232 -23.00 -14.53 4.87
C LYS A 232 -21.86 -15.21 5.64
N ASN A 233 -21.01 -14.44 6.33
CA ASN A 233 -19.88 -15.02 7.07
C ASN A 233 -20.27 -15.58 8.45
N THR A 234 -21.35 -15.09 9.06
CA THR A 234 -21.76 -15.50 10.40
C THR A 234 -22.59 -16.78 10.43
N GLN A 235 -22.91 -17.38 9.26
CA GLN A 235 -23.82 -18.53 9.15
C GLN A 235 -25.08 -18.36 10.01
N LEU A 236 -25.59 -17.12 10.12
CA LEU A 236 -26.93 -16.88 10.64
C LEU A 236 -27.91 -17.36 9.55
N ASP A 237 -28.01 -18.68 9.39
CA ASP A 237 -28.71 -19.46 8.37
C ASP A 237 -30.25 -19.21 8.33
N ARG A 238 -30.73 -18.16 8.99
CA ARG A 238 -32.15 -17.82 9.12
C ARG A 238 -32.48 -16.33 8.98
N LEU A 239 -31.49 -15.45 8.81
CA LEU A 239 -31.79 -14.05 8.50
C LEU A 239 -31.81 -13.87 6.98
N LEU A 240 -33.02 -13.83 6.41
CA LEU A 240 -33.24 -13.40 5.03
C LEU A 240 -32.51 -12.07 4.79
N ILE A 241 -31.59 -12.06 3.84
CA ILE A 241 -30.91 -10.82 3.42
C ILE A 241 -31.96 -9.93 2.81
N SER A 242 -32.39 -8.91 3.56
CA SER A 242 -33.48 -8.02 3.18
C SER A 242 -33.14 -6.59 3.55
N VAL A 243 -33.72 -5.64 2.82
CA VAL A 243 -33.51 -4.21 3.11
C VAL A 243 -34.04 -3.83 4.49
N GLN A 244 -35.12 -4.44 4.95
CA GLN A 244 -35.67 -4.17 6.28
C GLN A 244 -34.69 -4.57 7.40
N ALA A 245 -34.01 -5.71 7.25
CA ALA A 245 -32.99 -6.14 8.22
C ALA A 245 -31.73 -5.28 8.11
N PHE A 246 -31.31 -4.92 6.89
CA PHE A 246 -30.23 -3.97 6.64
C PHE A 246 -30.46 -2.62 7.33
N LEU A 247 -31.66 -2.04 7.23
CA LEU A 247 -31.97 -0.74 7.85
C LEU A 247 -31.98 -0.77 9.39
N LYS A 248 -32.10 -1.95 10.00
CA LYS A 248 -32.03 -2.15 11.45
C LYS A 248 -30.63 -2.55 11.94
N PHE A 249 -29.69 -2.77 11.02
CA PHE A 249 -28.34 -3.24 11.33
C PHE A 249 -27.40 -2.13 11.83
N PHE A 250 -27.81 -0.86 11.68
CA PHE A 250 -27.04 0.32 12.05
C PHE A 250 -27.69 1.07 13.20
#